data_AF-A0A183HGJ5-F1
#
_entry.id   AF-A0A183HGJ5-F1
#
_cell.length_a   1.000
_cell.length_b   1.000
_cell.length_c   1.000
_cell.angle_alpha   90.00
_cell.angle_beta   90.00
_cell.angle_gamma   90.00
#
_symmetry.space_group_name_H-M   'P 1'
#
loop_
_entity.id
_entity.type
_entity.pdbx_description
1 polymer ?
#
loop_
_entity_poly.entity_id
_entity_poly.type
_entity_poly.pdbx_seq_one_letter_code
_entity_poly.pdbx_strand_id
1 'polypeptide(L)'
;MYKMSRLSCKLFHLFPFISLNLLSLENFPNEIQSYFKDDQEICDVIRESRKHCGCTCGILPCSPETCECSRNGIECLVDRPSFPCTCTATDCNNIFGRREFDEAVVRSHFYSTLVRTQASQYQKVCSYFTFFYFTFSYLFYCFSIESFLFGYAFVF
;
A
#
# COMPACT_ATOMS: atom_id res chain seq x y z
N MET A 1 17.68 -2.63 28.01
CA MET A 1 17.38 -3.83 27.20
C MET A 1 16.24 -4.60 27.86
N TYR A 2 14.98 -4.28 27.54
CA TYR A 2 13.85 -5.05 28.07
C TYR A 2 13.53 -6.21 27.14
N LYS A 3 13.81 -7.42 27.62
CA LYS A 3 13.57 -8.69 26.94
C LYS A 3 12.11 -9.08 27.20
N MET A 4 11.19 -8.61 26.35
CA MET A 4 9.80 -9.09 26.37
C MET A 4 9.80 -10.55 25.94
N SER A 5 9.44 -11.43 26.87
CA SER A 5 9.36 -12.88 26.71
C SER A 5 8.29 -13.26 25.70
N ARG A 6 8.62 -14.20 24.79
CA ARG A 6 7.77 -14.72 23.69
C ARG A 6 6.44 -15.38 24.13
N LEU A 7 6.10 -15.40 25.42
CA LEU A 7 4.90 -16.05 25.93
C LEU A 7 3.64 -15.17 25.88
N SER A 8 3.77 -13.84 25.83
CA SER A 8 2.60 -12.94 25.82
C SER A 8 1.86 -12.85 24.49
N CYS A 9 2.46 -13.33 23.38
CA CYS A 9 1.80 -13.33 22.07
C CYS A 9 0.78 -14.46 21.86
N LYS A 10 0.77 -15.50 22.71
CA LYS A 10 -0.14 -16.65 22.50
C LYS A 10 -1.57 -16.44 23.00
N LEU A 11 -1.83 -15.44 23.85
CA LEU A 11 -3.19 -15.14 24.31
C LEU A 11 -3.98 -14.17 23.43
N PHE A 12 -3.36 -13.54 22.42
CA PHE A 12 -4.04 -12.58 21.54
C PHE A 12 -4.91 -13.23 20.45
N HIS A 13 -4.90 -14.56 20.33
CA HIS A 13 -5.75 -15.30 19.40
C HIS A 13 -7.17 -15.58 19.93
N LEU A 14 -7.50 -15.18 21.16
CA LEU A 14 -8.80 -15.45 21.79
C LEU A 14 -9.82 -14.29 21.75
N PHE A 15 -9.59 -13.25 20.92
CA PHE A 15 -10.66 -12.35 20.49
C PHE A 15 -10.97 -12.53 19.00
N PRO A 16 -11.70 -13.60 18.62
CA PRO A 16 -12.24 -13.77 17.27
C PRO A 16 -13.68 -13.26 17.24
N PHE A 17 -13.90 -11.95 17.22
CA PHE A 17 -15.28 -11.42 17.04
C PHE A 17 -15.33 -10.26 16.05
N ILE A 18 -14.61 -10.38 14.93
CA ILE A 18 -15.15 -9.94 13.65
C ILE A 18 -14.72 -11.02 12.65
N SER A 19 -15.54 -12.07 12.55
CA SER A 19 -15.56 -12.85 11.31
C SER A 19 -15.90 -11.85 10.22
N LEU A 20 -14.89 -11.39 9.48
CA LEU A 20 -15.10 -10.71 8.22
C LEU A 20 -15.70 -11.80 7.33
N ASN A 21 -17.02 -11.96 7.43
CA ASN A 21 -17.78 -12.74 6.47
C ASN A 21 -17.40 -12.17 5.13
N LEU A 22 -16.63 -12.97 4.40
CA LEU A 22 -16.44 -12.88 2.98
C LEU A 22 -17.85 -12.82 2.41
N LEU A 23 -18.35 -11.60 2.19
CA LEU A 23 -19.61 -11.33 1.54
C LEU A 23 -19.51 -12.00 0.17
N SER A 24 -20.10 -13.18 0.09
CA SER A 24 -20.36 -13.91 -1.14
C SER A 24 -20.94 -12.89 -2.13
N LEU A 25 -20.19 -12.65 -3.21
CA LEU A 25 -20.56 -11.82 -4.35
C LEU A 25 -21.72 -12.46 -5.13
N GLU A 26 -22.85 -12.70 -4.49
CA GLU A 26 -24.00 -13.34 -5.14
C GLU A 26 -25.28 -12.51 -5.04
N ASN A 27 -25.28 -11.35 -4.36
CA ASN A 27 -26.47 -10.50 -4.23
C ASN A 27 -26.17 -8.99 -4.28
N PHE A 28 -25.32 -8.55 -5.19
CA PHE A 28 -25.21 -7.11 -5.49
C PHE A 28 -26.33 -6.71 -6.46
N PRO A 29 -27.02 -5.56 -6.28
CA PRO A 29 -28.04 -5.09 -7.20
C PRO A 29 -27.47 -4.90 -8.62
N ASN A 30 -28.25 -5.27 -9.65
CA ASN A 30 -27.84 -5.28 -11.06
C ASN A 30 -27.21 -3.95 -11.54
N GLU A 31 -27.64 -2.82 -10.95
CA GLU A 31 -27.17 -1.47 -11.26
C GLU A 31 -25.72 -1.20 -10.81
N ILE A 32 -25.26 -1.88 -9.74
CA ILE A 32 -23.86 -1.83 -9.32
C ILE A 32 -23.01 -2.76 -10.19
N GLN A 33 -23.57 -3.90 -10.62
CA GLN A 33 -22.89 -4.84 -11.49
C GLN A 33 -22.60 -4.24 -12.88
N SER A 34 -23.49 -3.38 -13.40
CA SER A 34 -23.21 -2.62 -14.64
C SER A 34 -22.03 -1.67 -14.47
N TYR A 35 -21.93 -0.96 -13.34
CA TYR A 35 -20.81 -0.04 -13.09
C TYR A 35 -19.46 -0.79 -13.07
N PHE A 36 -19.40 -1.95 -12.41
CA PHE A 36 -18.18 -2.77 -12.40
C PHE A 36 -17.82 -3.34 -13.79
N LYS A 37 -18.82 -3.62 -14.62
CA LYS A 37 -18.62 -4.08 -16.00
C LYS A 37 -18.05 -2.95 -16.87
N ASP A 38 -18.57 -1.75 -16.72
CA ASP A 38 -18.09 -0.57 -17.44
C ASP A 38 -16.66 -0.20 -17.00
N ASP A 39 -16.37 -0.26 -15.69
CA ASP A 39 -15.01 -0.06 -15.15
C ASP A 39 -14.01 -1.09 -15.71
N GLN A 40 -14.45 -2.33 -15.87
CA GLN A 40 -13.62 -3.38 -16.45
C GLN A 40 -13.30 -3.09 -17.92
N GLU A 41 -14.29 -2.70 -18.71
CA GLU A 41 -14.12 -2.34 -20.11
C GLU A 41 -13.19 -1.12 -20.27
N ILE A 42 -13.36 -0.10 -19.44
CA ILE A 42 -12.46 1.08 -19.40
C ILE A 42 -11.02 0.65 -19.05
N CYS A 43 -10.85 -0.19 -18.04
CA CYS A 43 -9.53 -0.71 -17.67
C CYS A 43 -8.88 -1.49 -18.80
N ASP A 44 -9.66 -2.26 -19.57
CA ASP A 44 -9.15 -3.04 -20.69
C ASP A 44 -8.75 -2.14 -21.86
N VAL A 45 -9.53 -1.10 -22.18
CA VAL A 45 -9.15 -0.06 -23.15
C VAL A 45 -7.85 0.64 -22.74
N ILE A 46 -7.68 0.98 -21.46
CA ILE A 46 -6.45 1.60 -20.94
C ILE A 46 -5.26 0.63 -21.02
N ARG A 47 -5.47 -0.66 -20.70
CA ARG A 47 -4.41 -1.67 -20.83
C ARG A 47 -4.00 -1.83 -22.28
N GLU A 48 -4.95 -1.84 -23.21
CA GLU A 48 -4.69 -1.97 -24.63
C GLU A 48 -3.96 -0.76 -25.20
N SER A 49 -4.39 0.46 -24.85
CA SER A 49 -3.70 1.69 -25.29
C SER A 49 -2.25 1.72 -24.81
N ARG A 50 -1.99 1.28 -23.57
CA ARG A 50 -0.63 1.19 -23.00
C ARG A 50 0.29 0.18 -23.70
N LYS A 51 -0.25 -0.80 -24.44
CA LYS A 51 0.57 -1.70 -25.27
C LYS A 51 1.12 -1.03 -26.52
N HIS A 52 0.46 0.03 -26.98
CA HIS A 52 0.82 0.78 -28.18
C HIS A 52 1.64 2.03 -27.85
N CYS A 53 1.76 2.40 -26.58
CA CYS A 53 2.68 3.44 -26.15
C CYS A 53 4.13 2.96 -26.30
N GLY A 54 5.03 3.83 -26.77
CA GLY A 54 6.47 3.54 -26.90
C GLY A 54 7.03 3.92 -28.26
N CYS A 55 8.35 4.00 -28.39
CA CYS A 55 8.99 4.29 -29.68
C CYS A 55 9.45 3.01 -30.40
N THR A 56 9.40 3.02 -31.73
CA THR A 56 9.85 1.90 -32.58
C THR A 56 11.23 2.12 -33.21
N CYS A 57 12.06 3.00 -32.62
CA CYS A 57 13.33 3.45 -33.21
C CYS A 57 14.37 2.34 -33.40
N GLY A 58 14.36 1.27 -32.59
CA GLY A 58 15.31 0.17 -32.71
C GLY A 58 16.77 0.63 -32.57
N ILE A 59 17.51 0.58 -33.66
CA ILE A 59 18.93 0.99 -33.76
C ILE A 59 19.06 2.50 -34.08
N LEU A 60 17.97 3.15 -34.51
CA LEU A 60 17.99 4.58 -34.82
C LEU A 60 18.06 5.42 -33.53
N PRO A 61 18.87 6.49 -33.48
CA PRO A 61 18.94 7.34 -32.31
C PRO A 61 17.61 8.03 -32.04
N CYS A 62 17.18 8.00 -30.77
CA CYS A 62 15.97 8.68 -30.32
C CYS A 62 16.18 10.20 -30.30
N SER A 63 15.62 10.91 -31.28
CA SER A 63 15.59 12.37 -31.35
C SER A 63 14.14 12.88 -31.48
N PRO A 64 13.84 14.17 -31.22
CA PRO A 64 12.48 14.69 -31.34
C PRO A 64 11.86 14.52 -32.75
N GLU A 65 12.70 14.47 -33.77
CA GLU A 65 12.29 14.24 -35.16
C GLU A 65 11.95 12.76 -35.42
N THR A 66 12.69 11.83 -34.80
CA THR A 66 12.66 10.39 -35.11
C THR A 66 11.92 9.53 -34.10
N CYS A 67 11.69 10.03 -32.88
CA CYS A 67 11.18 9.26 -31.75
C CYS A 67 9.96 9.96 -31.13
N GLU A 68 8.85 9.22 -31.03
CA GLU A 68 7.61 9.72 -30.44
C GLU A 68 7.75 10.04 -28.95
N CYS A 69 8.51 9.25 -28.18
CA CYS A 69 8.78 9.54 -26.76
C CYS A 69 9.54 10.86 -26.60
N SER A 70 10.58 11.07 -27.41
CA SER A 70 11.38 12.30 -27.38
C SER A 70 10.56 13.51 -27.84
N ARG A 71 9.74 13.35 -28.88
CA ARG A 71 8.81 14.38 -29.36
C ARG A 71 7.79 14.80 -28.30
N ASN A 72 7.29 13.83 -27.53
CA ASN A 72 6.30 14.06 -26.49
C ASN A 72 6.91 14.53 -25.17
N GLY A 73 8.24 14.73 -25.10
CA GLY A 73 8.88 15.24 -23.89
C GLY A 73 9.03 14.23 -22.77
N ILE A 74 8.98 12.92 -23.06
CA ILE A 74 9.00 11.86 -22.07
C ILE A 74 10.23 10.96 -22.25
N GLU A 75 10.66 10.32 -21.16
CA GLU A 75 11.73 9.32 -21.19
C GLU A 75 11.30 8.09 -22.01
N CYS A 76 12.27 7.43 -22.64
CA CYS A 76 12.02 6.13 -23.28
C CYS A 76 11.92 5.07 -22.18
N LEU A 77 10.74 4.46 -22.01
CA LEU A 77 10.50 3.43 -21.01
C LEU A 77 10.57 2.04 -21.63
N VAL A 78 11.38 1.15 -21.03
CA VAL A 78 11.53 -0.25 -21.43
C VAL A 78 11.26 -1.14 -20.21
N ASP A 79 10.12 -1.83 -20.21
CA ASP A 79 9.72 -2.76 -19.15
C ASP A 79 10.31 -4.16 -19.36
N ARG A 80 10.27 -4.62 -20.61
CA ARG A 80 10.89 -5.88 -21.07
C ARG A 80 11.66 -5.61 -22.36
N PRO A 81 12.57 -6.49 -22.77
CA PRO A 81 13.32 -6.29 -24.01
C PRO A 81 12.38 -5.94 -25.16
N SER A 82 12.62 -4.76 -25.76
CA SER A 82 11.84 -4.22 -26.88
C SER A 82 10.35 -3.91 -26.60
N PHE A 83 9.97 -3.70 -25.35
CA PHE A 83 8.60 -3.32 -24.98
C PHE A 83 8.59 -2.42 -23.74
N PRO A 84 7.85 -1.30 -23.72
CA PRO A 84 7.10 -0.69 -24.83
C PRO A 84 7.99 -0.04 -25.91
N CYS A 85 9.18 0.45 -25.54
CA CYS A 85 10.12 1.02 -26.52
C CYS A 85 11.07 -0.05 -27.08
N THR A 86 11.35 0.00 -28.38
CA THR A 86 12.30 -0.90 -29.06
C THR A 86 13.73 -0.39 -29.10
N CYS A 87 13.98 0.84 -28.63
CA CYS A 87 15.31 1.43 -28.61
C CYS A 87 16.25 0.70 -27.64
N THR A 88 17.47 0.46 -28.08
CA THR A 88 18.54 -0.17 -27.29
C THR A 88 19.16 0.82 -26.30
N ALA A 89 19.83 0.31 -25.26
CA ALA A 89 20.55 1.15 -24.30
C ALA A 89 21.72 1.91 -24.95
N THR A 90 22.33 1.32 -25.99
CA THR A 90 23.49 1.87 -26.68
C THR A 90 23.12 2.98 -27.66
N ASP A 91 21.98 2.85 -28.33
CA ASP A 91 21.61 3.74 -29.44
C ASP A 91 20.55 4.78 -29.03
N CYS A 92 19.89 4.59 -27.88
CA CYS A 92 18.91 5.56 -27.40
C CYS A 92 19.58 6.85 -26.94
N ASN A 93 19.44 7.90 -27.74
CA ASN A 93 19.93 9.24 -27.43
C ASN A 93 18.80 10.22 -27.03
N ASN A 94 17.76 9.72 -26.34
CA ASN A 94 16.66 10.57 -25.92
C ASN A 94 17.14 11.58 -24.87
N ILE A 95 16.94 12.87 -25.13
CA ILE A 95 17.31 13.96 -24.20
C ILE A 95 16.61 13.89 -22.84
N PHE A 96 15.42 13.27 -22.79
CA PHE A 96 14.66 13.05 -21.55
C PHE A 96 15.10 11.78 -20.82
N GLY A 97 16.04 11.03 -21.38
CA GLY A 97 16.59 9.81 -20.80
C GLY A 97 15.89 8.53 -21.25
N ARG A 98 16.40 7.42 -20.72
CA ARG A 98 15.90 6.07 -20.93
C ARG A 98 15.88 5.34 -19.60
N ARG A 99 14.74 4.73 -19.29
CA ARG A 99 14.53 3.96 -18.07
C ARG A 99 14.24 2.51 -18.43
N GLU A 100 15.01 1.61 -17.84
CA GLU A 100 14.76 0.17 -17.90
C GLU A 100 14.17 -0.33 -16.59
N PHE A 101 13.38 -1.39 -16.68
CA PHE A 101 12.94 -2.14 -15.51
C PHE A 101 14.13 -2.79 -14.81
N ASP A 102 14.30 -2.49 -13.52
CA ASP A 102 15.32 -3.09 -12.67
C ASP A 102 14.66 -3.91 -11.55
N GLU A 103 14.78 -5.24 -11.66
CA GLU A 103 14.22 -6.17 -10.69
C GLU A 103 14.82 -5.98 -9.29
N ALA A 104 16.10 -5.61 -9.19
CA ALA A 104 16.76 -5.42 -7.89
C ALA A 104 16.19 -4.19 -7.15
N VAL A 105 15.90 -3.11 -7.88
CA VAL A 105 15.23 -1.91 -7.33
C VAL A 105 13.83 -2.25 -6.84
N VAL A 106 13.05 -2.98 -7.65
CA VAL A 106 11.70 -3.40 -7.28
C VAL A 106 11.72 -4.31 -6.05
N ARG A 107 12.64 -5.27 -6.02
CA ARG A 107 12.81 -6.19 -4.87
C ARG A 107 13.20 -5.44 -3.59
N SER A 108 14.12 -4.49 -3.68
CA SER A 108 14.51 -3.66 -2.54
C SER A 108 13.35 -2.80 -2.03
N HIS A 109 12.57 -2.21 -2.94
CA HIS A 109 11.36 -1.47 -2.59
C HIS A 109 10.32 -2.35 -1.90
N PHE A 110 10.12 -3.58 -2.39
CA PHE A 110 9.19 -4.54 -1.79
C PHE A 110 9.52 -4.81 -0.31
N TYR A 111 10.77 -5.14 0.01
CA TYR A 111 11.19 -5.36 1.39
C TYR A 111 11.03 -4.10 2.25
N SER A 112 11.47 -2.95 1.73
CA SER A 112 11.35 -1.67 2.43
C SER A 112 9.90 -1.32 2.77
N THR A 113 8.99 -1.53 1.82
CA THR A 113 7.56 -1.29 2.00
C THR A 113 6.93 -2.29 2.97
N LEU A 114 7.31 -3.57 2.91
CA LEU A 114 6.84 -4.59 3.85
C LEU A 114 7.22 -4.23 5.30
N VAL A 115 8.49 -3.86 5.53
CA VAL A 115 8.98 -3.45 6.85
C VAL A 115 8.23 -2.22 7.35
N ARG A 116 8.07 -1.18 6.51
CA ARG A 116 7.32 0.03 6.87
C ARG A 116 5.86 -0.27 7.23
N THR A 117 5.22 -1.13 6.45
CA THR A 117 3.82 -1.51 6.66
C THR A 117 3.66 -2.25 7.99
N GLN A 118 4.53 -3.22 8.29
CA GLN A 118 4.53 -3.94 9.56
C GLN A 118 4.77 -2.99 10.75
N ALA A 119 5.78 -2.11 10.66
CA ALA A 119 6.06 -1.13 11.71
C ALA A 119 4.84 -0.23 12.00
N SER A 120 4.13 0.20 10.95
CA SER A 120 2.91 1.01 11.10
C SER A 120 1.77 0.25 11.79
N GLN A 121 1.65 -1.06 11.57
CA GLN A 121 0.67 -1.90 12.24
C GLN A 121 1.01 -2.08 13.72
N TYR A 122 2.28 -2.36 14.03
CA TYR A 122 2.74 -2.46 15.42
C TYR A 122 2.57 -1.15 16.19
N GLN A 123 2.87 -0.01 15.57
CA GLN A 123 2.65 1.30 16.19
C GLN A 123 1.19 1.53 16.57
N LYS A 124 0.24 1.16 15.71
CA LYS A 124 -1.19 1.24 16.00
C LYS A 124 -1.58 0.34 17.17
N VAL A 125 -1.15 -0.92 17.17
CA VAL A 125 -1.42 -1.87 18.26
C VAL A 125 -0.88 -1.36 19.59
N CYS A 126 0.35 -0.84 19.61
CA CYS A 126 0.92 -0.22 20.80
C CYS A 126 0.12 1.01 21.25
N SER A 127 -0.32 1.86 20.33
CA SER A 127 -1.13 3.05 20.64
C SER A 127 -2.50 2.69 21.22
N TYR A 128 -3.16 1.65 20.71
CA TYR A 128 -4.42 1.18 21.28
C TYR A 128 -4.21 0.58 22.67
N PHE A 129 -3.13 -0.19 22.84
CA PHE A 129 -2.80 -0.77 24.14
C PHE A 129 -2.46 0.30 25.19
N THR A 130 -1.68 1.32 24.83
CA THR A 130 -1.38 2.42 25.76
C THR A 130 -2.64 3.21 26.10
N PHE A 131 -3.49 3.51 25.12
CA PHE A 131 -4.78 4.18 25.37
C PHE A 131 -5.67 3.36 26.32
N PHE A 132 -5.80 2.05 26.09
CA PHE A 132 -6.58 1.18 26.96
C PHE A 132 -6.00 1.11 28.38
N TYR A 133 -4.67 1.02 28.51
CA TYR A 133 -4.01 1.02 29.81
C TYR A 133 -4.25 2.34 30.57
N PHE A 134 -4.04 3.49 29.92
CA PHE A 134 -4.25 4.80 30.55
C PHE A 134 -5.70 5.04 30.95
N THR A 135 -6.66 4.69 30.08
CA THR A 135 -8.09 4.82 30.39
C THR A 135 -8.50 3.92 31.55
N PHE A 136 -8.06 2.66 31.58
CA PHE A 136 -8.34 1.74 32.67
C PHE A 136 -7.72 2.18 34.00
N SER A 137 -6.46 2.63 33.99
CA SER A 137 -5.79 3.18 35.17
C SER A 137 -6.49 4.43 35.71
N TYR A 138 -6.96 5.33 34.84
CA TYR A 138 -7.71 6.52 35.23
C TYR A 138 -9.07 6.17 35.86
N LEU A 139 -9.81 5.24 35.27
CA LEU A 139 -11.08 4.75 35.83
C LEU A 139 -10.90 4.12 37.21
N PHE A 140 -9.86 3.30 37.40
CA PHE A 140 -9.55 2.70 38.70
C PHE A 140 -9.18 3.76 39.76
N TYR A 141 -8.44 4.80 39.35
CA TYR A 141 -8.09 5.92 40.23
C TYR A 141 -9.33 6.73 40.63
N CYS A 142 -10.23 7.04 39.69
CA CYS A 142 -11.51 7.71 39.98
C CYS A 142 -12.40 6.89 40.91
N PHE A 143 -12.53 5.57 40.68
CA PHE A 143 -13.30 4.68 41.55
C PHE A 143 -12.73 4.63 42.97
N SER A 144 -11.39 4.63 43.08
CA SER A 144 -10.70 4.67 44.38
C SER A 144 -10.91 6.01 45.10
N ILE A 145 -10.94 7.13 44.37
CA ILE A 145 -11.23 8.47 44.92
C ILE A 145 -12.69 8.60 45.36
N GLU A 146 -13.65 8.14 44.56
CA GLU A 146 -15.07 8.13 44.97
C GLU A 146 -15.28 7.29 46.22
N SER A 147 -14.62 6.13 46.31
CA SER A 147 -14.63 5.28 47.51
C SER A 147 -14.04 5.99 48.73
N PHE A 148 -13.01 6.82 48.53
CA PHE A 148 -12.39 7.62 49.60
C PHE A 148 -13.28 8.80 50.02
N LEU A 149 -13.88 9.53 49.08
CA LEU A 149 -14.81 10.65 49.36
C LEU A 149 -16.10 10.18 50.04
N PHE A 150 -16.65 9.02 49.65
CA PHE A 150 -17.78 8.41 50.34
C PHE A 150 -17.41 7.90 51.75
N GLY A 151 -16.16 7.46 51.93
CA GLY A 151 -15.62 7.10 53.26
C GLY A 151 -15.51 8.29 54.21
N TYR A 152 -15.19 9.49 53.70
CA TYR A 152 -15.16 10.72 54.52
C TYR A 152 -16.54 11.38 54.70
N ALA A 153 -17.51 11.12 53.82
CA ALA A 153 -18.89 11.59 53.97
C ALA A 153 -19.70 10.84 55.05
N PHE A 154 -19.15 9.75 55.62
CA PHE A 154 -19.78 8.97 56.70
C PHE A 154 -19.09 9.15 58.07
N VAL A 155 -18.10 10.05 58.15
CA VAL A 155 -17.36 10.38 59.40
C VAL A 155 -17.55 11.84 59.83
N PHE A 156 -18.53 12.55 59.27
CA PHE A 156 -19.00 13.84 59.78
C PHE A 156 -20.51 13.83 60.02
#